data_AF-A0A3M1M1G5-F1
#
_entry.id   AF-A0A3M1M1G5-F1
#
_cell.length_a   1.000
_cell.length_b   1.000
_cell.length_c   1.000
_cell.angle_alpha   90.00
_cell.angle_beta   90.00
_cell.angle_gamma   90.00
#
_symmetry.space_group_name_H-M   'P 1'
#
loop_
_entity.id
_entity.type
_entity.pdbx_description
1 polymer ?
#
loop_
_entity_poly.entity_id
_entity_poly.type
_entity_poly.pdbx_seq_one_letter_code
_entity_poly.pdbx_strand_id
1 'polypeptide(L)' 'MPSDAQKRGFRVAAPGEIAIRVRDMATTRWYERRGIAFRVQEFPWIGWRGVFTTDPDGNTVEPVAATGKGPQPR' A
#
# COMPACT_ATOMS: atom_id res chain seq x y z
N MET A 1 17.85 16.28 21.82
CA MET A 1 18.99 16.32 20.87
C MET A 1 18.47 15.96 19.48
N PRO A 2 18.69 16.78 18.44
CA PRO A 2 18.28 16.42 17.08
C PRO A 2 19.04 15.19 16.59
N SER A 3 18.35 14.32 15.84
CA SER A 3 18.97 13.13 15.24
C SER A 3 19.98 13.52 14.16
N ASP A 4 20.90 12.62 13.81
CA ASP A 4 21.87 12.89 12.73
C ASP A 4 21.20 13.13 11.37
N ALA A 5 20.01 12.55 11.15
CA ALA A 5 19.18 12.87 9.99
C ALA A 5 18.71 14.33 10.01
N GLN A 6 18.20 14.80 11.15
CA GLN A 6 17.76 16.19 11.32
C GLN A 6 18.92 17.18 11.15
N LYS A 7 20.11 16.86 11.67
CA LYS A 7 21.32 17.68 11.48
C LYS A 7 21.75 17.77 10.02
N ARG A 8 21.46 16.74 9.21
CA ARG A 8 21.75 16.69 7.77
C ARG A 8 20.65 17.32 6.90
N GLY A 9 19.66 17.99 7.51
CA GLY A 9 18.60 18.68 6.79
C GLY A 9 17.44 17.79 6.33
N PHE A 10 17.39 16.51 6.73
CA PHE A 10 16.23 15.66 6.45
C PHE A 10 15.01 16.18 7.23
N ARG A 11 13.88 16.30 6.52
CA ARG A 11 12.57 16.63 7.09
C ARG A 11 11.57 15.55 6.72
N VAL A 12 10.92 14.97 7.73
CA VAL A 12 9.75 14.11 7.52
C VAL A 12 8.55 15.02 7.34
N ALA A 13 7.89 14.95 6.18
CA ALA A 13 6.70 15.75 5.90
C ALA A 13 5.41 14.98 6.22
N ALA A 14 5.27 13.77 5.67
CA ALA A 14 4.13 12.87 5.82
C ALA A 14 4.58 11.45 5.40
N PRO A 15 3.82 10.38 5.70
CA PRO A 15 4.08 9.06 5.13
C PRO A 15 3.83 9.09 3.62
N GLY A 16 4.82 8.76 2.80
CA GLY A 16 4.64 8.67 1.33
C GLY A 16 3.83 7.44 0.88
N GLU A 17 3.79 6.40 1.70
CA GLU A 17 3.02 5.18 1.46
C GLU A 17 2.63 4.50 2.77
N ILE A 18 1.44 3.88 2.80
CA ILE A 18 1.04 2.93 3.85
C ILE A 18 0.52 1.63 3.22
N ALA A 19 0.99 0.50 3.73
CA ALA A 19 0.44 -0.82 3.43
C ALA A 19 -0.39 -1.33 4.62
N ILE A 20 -1.64 -1.69 4.36
CA ILE A 20 -2.60 -2.15 5.38
C ILE A 20 -3.05 -3.56 5.03
N ARG A 21 -2.80 -4.51 5.93
CA ARG A 21 -3.31 -5.87 5.76
C ARG A 21 -4.83 -5.90 5.91
N VAL A 22 -5.50 -6.49 4.93
CA VAL A 22 -6.94 -6.72 4.91
C VAL A 22 -7.24 -8.22 4.75
N ARG A 23 -8.47 -8.61 5.06
CA ARG A 23 -8.90 -10.02 4.97
C ARG A 23 -9.08 -10.47 3.52
N ASP A 24 -9.65 -9.59 2.70
CA ASP A 24 -9.99 -9.84 1.30
C ASP A 24 -9.94 -8.54 0.49
N MET A 25 -10.36 -8.59 -0.78
CA MET A 25 -10.30 -7.48 -1.72
C MET A 25 -11.60 -6.67 -1.81
N ALA A 26 -12.50 -6.73 -0.82
CA ALA A 26 -13.76 -6.00 -0.83
C ALA A 26 -13.60 -4.48 -1.02
N THR A 27 -12.42 -3.93 -0.68
CA THR A 27 -12.08 -2.52 -0.89
C THR A 27 -12.15 -2.11 -2.36
N THR A 28 -11.78 -2.99 -3.30
CA THR A 28 -11.86 -2.71 -4.75
C THR A 28 -13.28 -2.36 -5.19
N ARG A 29 -14.27 -3.15 -4.76
CA ARG A 29 -15.70 -2.88 -5.02
C ARG A 29 -16.16 -1.55 -4.44
N TRP A 30 -15.61 -1.18 -3.28
CA TRP A 30 -15.94 0.11 -2.66
C TRP A 30 -15.33 1.27 -3.46
N TYR A 31 -14.08 1.13 -3.93
CA TYR A 31 -13.43 2.10 -4.81
C TYR A 31 -14.20 2.27 -6.13
N GLU A 32 -14.60 1.18 -6.78
CA GLU A 32 -15.41 1.21 -8.01
C GLU A 32 -16.70 2.02 -7.82
N ARG A 33 -17.45 1.76 -6.74
CA ARG A 33 -18.69 2.50 -6.43
C ARG A 33 -18.48 3.99 -6.15
N ARG A 34 -17.26 4.39 -5.79
CA ARG A 34 -16.90 5.77 -5.48
C ARG A 34 -16.15 6.45 -6.63
N GLY A 35 -15.88 5.76 -7.73
CA GLY A 35 -15.08 6.29 -8.83
C GLY A 35 -13.62 6.57 -8.42
N ILE A 36 -13.11 5.87 -7.41
CA ILE A 36 -11.72 6.01 -6.96
C ILE A 36 -10.85 5.14 -7.86
N ALA A 37 -9.84 5.75 -8.48
CA ALA A 37 -8.89 5.02 -9.32
C ALA A 37 -7.96 4.17 -8.45
N PHE A 38 -7.79 2.91 -8.83
CA PHE A 38 -6.83 2.01 -8.20
C PHE A 38 -6.18 1.10 -9.23
N ARG A 39 -5.01 0.55 -8.90
CA ARG A 39 -4.38 -0.55 -9.64
C ARG A 39 -4.23 -1.76 -8.72
N VAL A 40 -4.36 -2.96 -9.29
CA VAL A 40 -4.11 -4.21 -8.56
C VAL A 40 -2.77 -4.77 -9.00
N GLN A 41 -2.00 -5.30 -8.06
CA GLN A 41 -0.75 -6.02 -8.34
C GLN A 41 -0.70 -7.32 -7.55
N GLU A 42 -0.36 -8.39 -8.24
CA GLU A 42 -0.07 -9.69 -7.61
C GLU A 42 1.41 -9.76 -7.25
N PHE A 43 1.69 -10.36 -6.09
CA PHE A 43 3.04 -10.65 -5.61
C PHE A 43 3.17 -12.17 -5.36
N PRO A 44 3.29 -12.99 -6.42
CA PRO A 44 3.27 -14.45 -6.30
C PRO A 44 4.39 -15.01 -5.42
N TRP A 45 5.55 -14.35 -5.41
CA TRP A 45 6.71 -14.75 -4.63
C TRP A 45 6.48 -14.76 -3.12
N ILE A 46 5.50 -14.02 -2.62
CA ILE A 46 5.09 -14.03 -1.21
C ILE A 46 3.63 -14.45 -1.03
N GLY A 47 2.92 -14.70 -2.13
CA GLY A 47 1.51 -15.12 -2.11
C GLY A 47 0.53 -14.00 -1.77
N TRP A 48 0.86 -12.74 -2.07
CA TRP A 48 0.05 -11.57 -1.71
C TRP A 48 -0.56 -10.87 -2.92
N ARG A 49 -1.65 -10.15 -2.69
CA ARG A 49 -2.27 -9.23 -3.66
C ARG A 49 -2.42 -7.86 -3.01
N GLY A 50 -1.84 -6.85 -3.65
CA GLY A 50 -1.95 -5.45 -3.27
C GLY A 50 -2.90 -4.68 -4.17
N VAL A 51 -3.63 -3.73 -3.59
CA VAL A 51 -4.46 -2.74 -4.30
C VAL A 51 -3.87 -1.38 -4.00
N PHE A 52 -3.52 -0.59 -5.00
CA PHE A 52 -2.88 0.71 -4.81
C PHE A 52 -3.83 1.81 -5.23
N THR A 53 -4.08 2.77 -4.34
CA THR A 53 -4.79 4.02 -4.61
C THR A 53 -4.02 5.19 -4.02
N THR A 54 -4.43 6.40 -4.34
CA THR A 54 -3.90 7.64 -3.75
C THR A 54 -4.93 8.24 -2.82
N ASP A 55 -4.50 8.71 -1.65
CA ASP A 55 -5.33 9.51 -0.74
C ASP A 55 -5.43 10.98 -1.21
N PRO A 56 -6.27 11.83 -0.59
CA PRO A 56 -6.39 13.24 -1.00
C PRO A 56 -5.10 14.06 -0.90
N ASP A 57 -4.14 13.63 -0.07
CA ASP A 57 -2.87 14.31 0.15
C ASP A 57 -1.77 13.83 -0.82
N GLY A 58 -2.08 12.86 -1.69
CA GLY A 58 -1.16 12.33 -2.67
C GLY A 58 -0.36 11.11 -2.19
N ASN A 59 -0.63 10.59 -0.99
CA ASN A 59 0.09 9.43 -0.48
C ASN A 59 -0.47 8.12 -1.06
N THR A 60 0.40 7.13 -1.22
CA THR A 60 -0.02 5.81 -1.67
C THR A 60 -0.65 5.02 -0.51
N VAL A 61 -1.83 4.47 -0.73
CA VAL A 61 -2.50 3.56 0.21
C VAL A 61 -2.63 2.19 -0.45
N GLU A 62 -2.08 1.17 0.21
CA GLU A 62 -2.04 -0.19 -0.28
C GLU A 62 -2.78 -1.18 0.64
N PRO A 63 -4.07 -1.48 0.41
CA PRO A 63 -4.68 -2.66 1.02
C PRO A 63 -4.10 -3.95 0.45
N VAL A 64 -3.63 -4.84 1.33
CA VAL A 64 -2.98 -6.10 0.96
C VAL A 64 -3.68 -7.29 1.59
N ALA A 65 -4.01 -8.32 0.81
CA ALA A 65 -4.49 -9.60 1.34
C ALA A 65 -3.62 -10.77 0.89
N ALA A 66 -3.59 -11.80 1.73
CA ALA A 66 -3.05 -13.09 1.33
C ALA A 66 -3.96 -13.71 0.26
N THR A 67 -3.35 -14.28 -0.79
CA THR A 67 -4.08 -14.95 -1.87
C THR A 67 -4.47 -16.39 -1.52
N GLY A 68 -4.09 -16.89 -0.35
CA GLY A 68 -4.20 -18.30 0.04
C GLY A 68 -3.18 -19.20 -0.63
N LYS A 69 -2.42 -18.70 -1.62
CA LYS A 69 -1.27 -19.38 -2.20
C LYS A 69 -0.02 -19.04 -1.38
N GLY A 70 0.79 -20.05 -1.08
CA GLY A 70 2.10 -19.82 -0.47
C GLY A 70 3.08 -19.14 -1.46
N PRO A 71 4.25 -18.71 -0.96
CA PRO A 71 5.35 -18.23 -1.79
C PRO A 71 5.60 -19.14 -2.99
N GLN A 72 5.67 -18.57 -4.20
CA GLN A 72 6.07 -19.28 -5.41
C GLN A 72 7.48 -18.86 -5.83
N PRO A 73 8.38 -19.80 -6.17
CA PRO A 73 9.71 -19.44 -6.67
C PRO A 73 9.60 -18.60 -7.96
N ARG A 74 10.53 -17.66 -8.13
CA ARG A 74 10.64 -16.80 -9.33
C ARG A 74 11.31 -17.54 -10.47
#